data_AF-A0ABD2L3F7-F1
#
_entry.id   AF-A0ABD2L3F7-F1
#
_cell.length_a   1.000
_cell.length_b   1.000
_cell.length_c   1.000
_cell.angle_alpha   90.00
_cell.angle_beta   90.00
_cell.angle_gamma   90.00
#
_symmetry.space_group_name_H-M   'P 1'
#
loop_
_entity.id
_entity.type
_entity.pdbx_description
1 polymer ?
#
loop_
_entity_poly.entity_id
_entity_poly.type
_entity_poly.pdbx_seq_one_letter_code
_entity_poly.pdbx_strand_id
1 'polypeptide(L)'
;MLTLGDDHSLRYGTQKVAIAFYRSLSSLRDERIFNARLMIERSTAIKIPTVANGLASQKKIQQILAKPGMVERFFPHPNEADKVAAIRKTFTGLYGLDDPDNENTKRVIQDAIAHPDNYVMKPSREGGGNNFWGDEIPKKLREMSRAELSGHILMQKVHPFSAPNYMVRPNDGVQHGNVVTELSTFGTLLGHVKTKAVLHNAQQGHYARSKPEGATEGGVYGGGGVVDSPFLF
;
A
#
# COMPACT_ATOMS: atom_id res chain seq x y z
N MET A 1 0.04 -32.20 -4.51
CA MET A 1 -0.50 -31.37 -3.40
C MET A 1 0.67 -30.80 -2.61
N LEU A 2 0.54 -29.61 -2.02
CA LEU A 2 1.57 -29.05 -1.13
C LEU A 2 1.52 -29.76 0.23
N THR A 3 2.68 -30.09 0.80
CA THR A 3 2.81 -30.71 2.12
C THR A 3 3.96 -30.09 2.91
N LEU A 4 3.92 -30.21 4.24
CA LEU A 4 4.97 -29.76 5.15
C LEU A 4 5.57 -31.00 5.83
N GLY A 5 6.86 -31.24 5.63
CA GLY A 5 7.58 -32.32 6.31
C GLY A 5 7.90 -31.99 7.77
N ASP A 6 8.28 -33.00 8.55
CA ASP A 6 8.67 -32.85 9.96
C ASP A 6 9.89 -31.94 10.15
N ASP A 7 10.76 -31.85 9.13
CA ASP A 7 11.89 -30.92 9.05
C ASP A 7 11.50 -29.49 8.64
N HIS A 8 10.20 -29.19 8.60
CA HIS A 8 9.60 -27.96 8.08
C HIS A 8 9.93 -27.69 6.59
N SER A 9 10.33 -28.70 5.81
CA SER A 9 10.44 -28.54 4.35
C SER A 9 9.06 -28.47 3.70
N LEU A 10 8.80 -27.40 2.94
CA LEU A 10 7.63 -27.33 2.06
C LEU A 10 7.90 -28.18 0.83
N ARG A 11 6.94 -29.02 0.43
CA ARG A 11 7.11 -29.95 -0.68
C ARG A 11 5.92 -29.90 -1.64
N TYR A 12 6.21 -30.02 -2.93
CA TYR A 12 5.22 -30.28 -3.97
C TYR A 12 5.50 -31.66 -4.57
N GLY A 13 4.73 -32.66 -4.13
CA GLY A 13 5.09 -34.06 -4.38
C GLY A 13 6.41 -34.40 -3.68
N THR A 14 7.38 -34.91 -4.43
CA THR A 14 8.73 -35.24 -3.92
C THR A 14 9.69 -34.06 -3.90
N GLN A 15 9.35 -32.95 -4.57
CA GLN A 15 10.25 -31.81 -4.73
C GLN A 15 10.16 -30.85 -3.55
N LYS A 16 11.32 -30.42 -3.04
CA LYS A 16 11.41 -29.37 -2.01
C LYS A 16 11.21 -28.00 -2.65
N VAL A 17 10.32 -27.19 -2.06
CA VAL A 17 10.05 -25.82 -2.48
C VAL A 17 11.03 -24.88 -1.79
N ALA A 18 11.89 -24.22 -2.55
CA ALA A 18 12.84 -23.24 -2.02
C ALA A 18 12.19 -21.86 -1.82
N ILE A 19 11.31 -21.44 -2.73
CA ILE A 19 10.70 -20.10 -2.74
C ILE A 19 9.19 -20.24 -2.94
N ALA A 20 8.42 -19.55 -2.11
CA ALA A 20 6.99 -19.35 -2.26
C ALA A 20 6.72 -17.89 -2.65
N PHE A 21 6.39 -17.66 -3.93
CA PHE A 21 6.12 -16.33 -4.48
C PHE A 21 4.62 -16.08 -4.62
N TYR A 22 4.09 -15.13 -3.85
CA TYR A 22 2.68 -14.79 -3.88
C TYR A 22 2.38 -13.74 -4.96
N ARG A 23 1.61 -14.14 -5.97
CA ARG A 23 1.09 -13.23 -7.03
C ARG A 23 -0.26 -12.60 -6.69
N SER A 24 -0.91 -13.09 -5.64
CA SER A 24 -2.15 -12.54 -5.09
C SER A 24 -2.14 -12.72 -3.58
N LEU A 25 -2.46 -11.64 -2.87
CA LEU A 25 -2.84 -11.70 -1.46
C LEU A 25 -4.36 -11.90 -1.46
N SER A 26 -4.81 -13.09 -1.81
CA SER A 26 -6.23 -13.44 -1.77
C SER A 26 -6.80 -13.08 -0.39
N SER A 27 -8.01 -12.52 -0.35
CA SER A 27 -8.67 -12.27 0.94
C SER A 27 -8.74 -13.60 1.70
N LEU A 28 -8.10 -13.65 2.87
CA LEU A 28 -7.97 -14.84 3.72
C LEU A 28 -9.30 -15.18 4.40
N ARG A 29 -10.38 -15.27 3.62
CA ARG A 29 -11.74 -15.56 4.09
C ARG A 29 -12.10 -17.04 3.99
N ASP A 30 -11.34 -17.81 3.21
CA ASP A 30 -11.49 -19.27 3.08
C ASP A 30 -10.46 -19.96 3.99
N GLU A 31 -10.95 -20.83 4.88
CA GLU A 31 -10.13 -21.59 5.82
C GLU A 31 -9.06 -22.44 5.13
N ARG A 32 -9.34 -22.98 3.94
CA ARG A 32 -8.37 -23.77 3.16
C ARG A 32 -7.21 -22.89 2.69
N ILE A 33 -7.51 -21.67 2.27
CA ILE A 33 -6.49 -20.68 1.88
C ILE A 33 -5.68 -20.27 3.10
N PHE A 34 -6.34 -20.04 4.24
CA PHE A 34 -5.67 -19.72 5.49
C PHE A 34 -4.72 -20.83 5.95
N ASN A 35 -5.18 -22.08 5.95
CA ASN A 35 -4.39 -23.25 6.33
C ASN A 35 -3.21 -23.47 5.37
N ALA A 36 -3.41 -23.28 4.07
CA ALA A 36 -2.32 -23.32 3.11
C ALA A 36 -1.30 -22.21 3.36
N ARG A 37 -1.74 -20.98 3.64
CA ARG A 37 -0.85 -19.86 3.97
C ARG A 37 -0.07 -20.14 5.24
N LEU A 38 -0.73 -20.63 6.29
CA LEU A 38 -0.11 -21.01 7.55
C LEU A 38 0.97 -22.09 7.35
N MET A 39 0.67 -23.12 6.54
CA MET A 39 1.63 -24.16 6.18
C MET A 39 2.87 -23.60 5.50
N ILE A 40 2.69 -22.72 4.50
CA ILE A 40 3.81 -22.10 3.77
C ILE A 40 4.63 -21.21 4.70
N GLU A 41 3.99 -20.37 5.52
CA GLU A 41 4.69 -19.46 6.45
C GLU A 41 5.50 -20.24 7.50
N ARG A 42 5.00 -21.37 7.99
CA ARG A 42 5.70 -22.27 8.93
C ARG A 42 6.84 -23.08 8.30
N SER A 43 6.98 -23.04 6.97
CA SER A 43 8.02 -23.79 6.27
C SER A 43 9.36 -23.05 6.17
N THR A 44 10.38 -23.81 5.79
CA THR A 44 11.74 -23.33 5.48
C THR A 44 11.85 -22.63 4.12
N ALA A 45 10.80 -22.62 3.29
CA ALA A 45 10.82 -21.86 2.04
C ALA A 45 11.01 -20.35 2.32
N ILE A 46 11.64 -19.64 1.39
CA ILE A 46 11.70 -18.18 1.38
C ILE A 46 10.36 -17.65 0.86
N LYS A 47 9.70 -16.78 1.63
CA LYS A 47 8.40 -16.21 1.26
C LYS A 47 8.58 -14.83 0.64
N ILE A 48 7.89 -14.58 -0.47
CA ILE A 48 7.90 -13.30 -1.17
C ILE A 48 6.45 -12.85 -1.43
N PRO A 49 5.92 -11.90 -0.64
CA PRO A 49 6.40 -11.43 0.66
C PRO A 49 6.09 -12.43 1.80
N THR A 50 6.76 -12.27 2.94
CA THR A 50 6.33 -12.92 4.20
C THR A 50 5.00 -12.33 4.70
N VAL A 51 4.34 -13.00 5.65
CA VAL A 51 3.16 -12.42 6.34
C VAL A 51 3.51 -11.10 7.04
N ALA A 52 4.69 -10.99 7.66
CA ALA A 52 5.13 -9.77 8.34
C ALA A 52 5.30 -8.60 7.36
N ASN A 53 5.87 -8.85 6.18
CA ASN A 53 5.98 -7.84 5.13
C ASN A 53 4.59 -7.39 4.63
N GLY A 54 3.63 -8.31 4.49
CA GLY A 54 2.25 -7.97 4.12
C GLY A 54 1.52 -7.15 5.19
N LEU A 55 1.80 -7.38 6.47
CA LEU A 55 1.28 -6.54 7.57
C LEU A 55 1.96 -5.16 7.59
N ALA A 56 3.26 -5.12 7.33
CA ALA A 56 4.04 -3.87 7.29
C ALA A 56 3.61 -2.93 6.16
N SER A 57 3.03 -3.44 5.08
CA SER A 57 2.55 -2.62 3.95
C SER A 57 1.15 -2.03 4.16
N GLN A 58 0.51 -2.27 5.31
CA GLN A 58 -0.82 -1.73 5.57
C GLN A 58 -0.82 -0.21 5.68
N LYS A 59 -1.94 0.41 5.26
CA LYS A 59 -2.19 1.86 5.38
C LYS A 59 -2.01 2.36 6.82
N LYS A 60 -2.41 1.56 7.81
CA LYS A 60 -2.19 1.90 9.22
C LYS A 60 -0.70 2.01 9.58
N ILE A 61 0.16 1.12 9.07
CA ILE A 61 1.60 1.20 9.29
C ILE A 61 2.20 2.41 8.56
N GLN A 62 1.77 2.68 7.33
CA GLN A 62 2.15 3.91 6.61
C GLN A 62 1.82 5.17 7.44
N GLN A 63 0.62 5.23 8.02
CA GLN A 63 0.18 6.33 8.88
C GLN A 63 1.01 6.44 10.16
N ILE A 64 1.31 5.32 10.81
CA ILE A 64 2.13 5.28 12.02
C ILE A 64 3.55 5.78 11.72
N LEU A 65 4.16 5.35 10.61
CA LEU A 65 5.50 5.78 10.21
C LEU A 65 5.60 7.28 9.98
N ALA A 66 4.50 7.94 9.59
CA ALA A 66 4.47 9.39 9.41
C ALA A 66 4.52 10.19 10.74
N LYS A 67 4.20 9.58 11.88
CA LYS A 67 4.29 10.25 13.18
C LYS A 67 5.74 10.68 13.49
N PRO A 68 5.95 11.77 14.26
CA PRO A 68 7.28 12.18 14.70
C PRO A 68 8.01 11.04 15.43
N GLY A 69 9.30 10.84 15.14
CA GLY A 69 10.13 9.82 15.79
C GLY A 69 9.91 8.38 15.32
N MET A 70 8.89 8.08 14.51
CA MET A 70 8.57 6.70 14.13
C MET A 70 9.47 6.13 13.04
N VAL A 71 9.98 6.94 12.12
CA VAL A 71 10.98 6.49 11.12
C VAL A 71 12.34 6.30 11.80
N GLU A 72 12.69 7.22 12.68
CA GLU A 72 13.94 7.31 13.44
C GLU A 72 14.22 6.03 14.25
N ARG A 73 13.17 5.36 14.73
CA ARG A 73 13.26 4.04 15.40
C ARG A 73 13.91 2.96 14.54
N PHE A 74 13.87 3.09 13.21
CA PHE A 74 14.46 2.15 12.26
C PHE A 74 15.81 2.61 11.71
N PHE A 75 16.23 3.83 12.02
CA PHE A 75 17.50 4.45 11.60
C PHE A 75 18.16 5.14 12.81
N PRO A 76 18.62 4.37 13.82
CA PRO A 76 19.05 4.91 15.10
C PRO A 76 20.41 5.61 15.05
N HIS A 77 21.17 5.46 13.96
CA HIS A 77 22.51 6.03 13.84
C HIS A 77 22.47 7.46 13.28
N PRO A 78 23.20 8.42 13.87
CA PRO A 78 23.19 9.82 13.42
C PRO A 78 23.57 10.03 11.94
N ASN A 79 24.42 9.16 11.39
CA ASN A 79 24.83 9.19 9.98
C ASN A 79 23.71 8.76 9.02
N GLU A 80 22.52 8.42 9.52
CA GLU A 80 21.34 8.06 8.73
C GLU A 80 20.27 9.17 8.70
N ALA A 81 20.55 10.33 9.31
CA ALA A 81 19.63 11.46 9.37
C ALA A 81 19.15 11.90 7.98
N ASP A 82 20.03 11.91 6.97
CA ASP A 82 19.67 12.26 5.60
C ASP A 82 18.68 11.26 4.97
N LYS A 83 18.80 9.97 5.29
CA LYS A 83 17.84 8.95 4.85
C LYS A 83 16.48 9.16 5.50
N VAL A 84 16.47 9.44 6.81
CA VAL A 84 15.24 9.75 7.54
C VAL A 84 14.58 10.99 6.92
N ALA A 85 15.33 12.06 6.69
CA ALA A 85 14.84 13.28 6.07
C ALA A 85 14.27 13.02 4.67
N ALA A 86 14.95 12.23 3.85
CA ALA A 86 14.49 11.84 2.51
C ALA A 86 13.17 11.05 2.56
N ILE A 87 13.05 10.07 3.46
CA ILE A 87 11.81 9.29 3.65
C ILE A 87 10.66 10.21 4.11
N ARG A 88 10.91 11.07 5.11
CA ARG A 88 9.88 11.96 5.64
C ARG A 88 9.40 12.97 4.58
N LYS A 89 10.28 13.41 3.67
CA LYS A 89 9.93 14.30 2.55
C LYS A 89 8.91 13.67 1.59
N THR A 90 8.79 12.35 1.53
CA THR A 90 7.80 11.68 0.66
C THR A 90 6.43 11.51 1.32
N PHE A 91 6.28 11.83 2.61
CA PHE A 91 5.01 11.68 3.30
C PHE A 91 4.10 12.88 3.05
N THR A 92 2.82 12.59 2.84
CA THR A 92 1.74 13.58 2.92
C THR A 92 1.14 13.59 4.34
N GLY A 93 0.11 14.40 4.58
CA GLY A 93 -0.68 14.32 5.81
C GLY A 93 -1.31 12.94 5.98
N LEU A 94 -0.95 12.21 7.04
CA LEU A 94 -1.45 10.87 7.34
C LEU A 94 -1.96 10.80 8.78
N TYR A 95 -3.26 10.54 8.94
CA TYR A 95 -3.96 10.70 10.21
C TYR A 95 -4.70 9.43 10.59
N GLY A 96 -4.48 8.96 11.83
CA GLY A 96 -5.20 7.82 12.38
C GLY A 96 -6.57 8.24 12.91
N LEU A 97 -7.52 7.31 12.89
CA LEU A 97 -8.89 7.49 13.41
C LEU A 97 -9.19 6.57 14.60
N ASP A 98 -8.15 5.98 15.20
CA ASP A 98 -8.20 5.02 16.31
C ASP A 98 -8.55 5.66 17.66
N ASP A 99 -8.29 6.95 17.81
CA ASP A 99 -8.63 7.74 19.00
C ASP A 99 -9.38 9.02 18.60
N PRO A 100 -10.68 8.92 18.25
CA PRO A 100 -11.48 10.07 17.82
C PRO A 100 -11.70 11.10 18.93
N ASP A 101 -11.41 10.74 20.19
CA ASP A 101 -11.53 11.63 21.34
C ASP A 101 -10.28 12.51 21.56
N ASN A 102 -9.15 12.16 20.93
CA ASN A 102 -7.94 12.98 20.95
C ASN A 102 -8.17 14.30 20.19
N GLU A 103 -7.76 15.43 20.78
CA GLU A 103 -7.99 16.76 20.19
C GLU A 103 -7.40 16.93 18.78
N ASN A 104 -6.24 16.35 18.50
CA ASN A 104 -5.67 16.40 17.15
C ASN A 104 -6.51 15.58 16.17
N THR A 105 -6.98 14.39 16.57
CA THR A 105 -7.84 13.56 15.74
C THR A 105 -9.19 14.25 15.49
N LYS A 106 -9.82 14.82 16.53
CA LYS A 106 -11.06 15.60 16.40
C LYS A 106 -10.92 16.72 15.39
N ARG A 107 -9.83 17.50 15.48
CA ARG A 107 -9.56 18.61 14.56
C ARG A 107 -9.47 18.12 13.12
N VAL A 108 -8.76 17.02 12.87
CA VAL A 108 -8.63 16.45 11.52
C VAL A 108 -9.97 15.90 11.02
N ILE A 109 -10.75 15.25 11.88
CA ILE A 109 -12.10 14.76 11.52
C ILE A 109 -13.01 15.93 11.16
N GLN A 110 -13.01 17.01 11.95
CA GLN A 110 -13.80 18.21 11.68
C GLN A 110 -13.38 18.87 10.36
N ASP A 111 -12.07 18.98 10.10
CA ASP A 111 -11.58 19.53 8.84
C ASP A 111 -11.96 18.65 7.64
N ALA A 112 -11.87 17.32 7.76
CA ALA A 112 -12.28 16.39 6.72
C ALA A 112 -13.81 16.37 6.48
N ILE A 113 -14.61 16.72 7.50
CA ILE A 113 -16.06 16.91 7.36
C ILE A 113 -16.37 18.22 6.61
N ALA A 114 -15.64 19.29 6.90
CA ALA A 114 -15.84 20.61 6.29
C ALA A 114 -15.26 20.70 4.87
N HIS A 115 -14.14 20.03 4.63
CA HIS A 115 -13.36 20.10 3.39
C HIS A 115 -13.01 18.69 2.87
N PRO A 116 -14.01 17.85 2.56
CA PRO A 116 -13.77 16.45 2.22
C PRO A 116 -12.88 16.24 1.00
N ASP A 117 -12.86 17.19 0.07
CA ASP A 117 -12.03 17.13 -1.14
C ASP A 117 -10.52 17.24 -0.86
N ASN A 118 -10.12 17.69 0.34
CA ASN A 118 -8.72 17.72 0.76
C ASN A 118 -8.22 16.35 1.24
N TYR A 119 -9.10 15.33 1.30
CA TYR A 119 -8.80 14.06 1.93
C TYR A 119 -9.19 12.86 1.07
N VAL A 120 -8.61 11.73 1.43
CA VAL A 120 -9.03 10.39 1.02
C VAL A 120 -9.10 9.54 2.28
N MET A 121 -10.26 8.93 2.54
CA MET A 121 -10.40 7.98 3.64
C MET A 121 -10.12 6.57 3.13
N LYS A 122 -9.16 5.88 3.77
CA LYS A 122 -8.66 4.59 3.29
C LYS A 122 -8.88 3.50 4.33
N PRO A 123 -9.62 2.42 4.03
CA PRO A 123 -9.62 1.23 4.87
C PRO A 123 -8.27 0.51 4.78
N SER A 124 -7.98 -0.35 5.75
CA SER A 124 -6.83 -1.26 5.73
C SER A 124 -7.04 -2.43 4.75
N ARG A 125 -7.20 -2.11 3.46
CA ARG A 125 -7.36 -3.04 2.33
C ARG A 125 -6.41 -2.70 1.19
N GLU A 126 -6.15 -3.71 0.35
CA GLU A 126 -5.29 -3.63 -0.83
C GLU A 126 -6.08 -3.98 -2.11
N GLY A 127 -5.52 -3.62 -3.27
CA GLY A 127 -6.10 -3.98 -4.58
C GLY A 127 -6.93 -2.92 -5.30
N GLY A 128 -6.99 -1.69 -4.78
CA GLY A 128 -7.76 -0.57 -5.39
C GLY A 128 -9.28 -0.65 -5.13
N GLY A 129 -10.01 0.43 -5.39
CA GLY A 129 -11.48 0.46 -5.32
C GLY A 129 -12.08 0.37 -3.90
N ASN A 130 -11.30 0.59 -2.85
CA ASN A 130 -11.78 0.50 -1.46
C ASN A 130 -11.84 1.86 -0.75
N ASN A 131 -11.35 2.93 -1.36
CA ASN A 131 -11.25 4.26 -0.72
C ASN A 131 -12.61 4.97 -0.76
N PHE A 132 -12.84 5.87 0.21
CA PHE A 132 -13.96 6.80 0.20
C PHE A 132 -13.48 8.20 -0.18
N TRP A 133 -14.30 8.92 -0.94
CA TRP A 133 -13.95 10.21 -1.56
C TRP A 133 -15.08 11.23 -1.37
N GLY A 134 -14.73 12.52 -1.33
CA GLY A 134 -15.70 13.62 -1.32
C GLY A 134 -16.79 13.41 -0.26
N ASP A 135 -18.06 13.56 -0.66
CA ASP A 135 -19.22 13.47 0.23
C ASP A 135 -19.39 12.12 0.96
N GLU A 136 -18.72 11.06 0.51
CA GLU A 136 -18.70 9.79 1.25
C GLU A 136 -17.92 9.92 2.57
N ILE A 137 -16.89 10.76 2.63
CA ILE A 137 -16.03 10.91 3.81
C ILE A 137 -16.83 11.44 5.01
N PRO A 138 -17.54 12.58 4.94
CA PRO A 138 -18.34 13.07 6.06
C PRO A 138 -19.42 12.09 6.48
N LYS A 139 -20.02 11.36 5.52
CA LYS A 139 -21.01 10.32 5.82
C LYS A 139 -20.38 9.20 6.67
N LYS A 140 -19.25 8.63 6.24
CA LYS A 140 -18.55 7.56 6.96
C LYS A 140 -18.06 8.00 8.33
N LEU A 141 -17.52 9.21 8.45
CA LEU A 141 -17.04 9.76 9.72
C LEU A 141 -18.17 9.95 10.75
N ARG A 142 -19.41 10.22 10.32
CA ARG A 142 -20.57 10.36 11.22
C ARG A 142 -21.24 9.03 11.56
N GLU A 143 -21.23 8.07 10.64
CA GLU A 143 -21.95 6.79 10.79
C GLU A 143 -21.12 5.70 11.48
N MET A 144 -19.80 5.68 11.27
CA MET A 144 -18.95 4.59 11.78
C MET A 144 -18.78 4.66 13.29
N SER A 145 -18.86 3.49 13.93
CA SER A 145 -18.45 3.30 15.31
C SER A 145 -16.94 3.53 15.49
N ARG A 146 -16.50 3.75 16.73
CA ARG A 146 -15.07 3.83 17.08
C ARG A 146 -14.27 2.62 16.58
N ALA A 147 -14.85 1.42 16.71
CA ALA A 147 -14.21 0.19 16.26
C ALA A 147 -14.01 0.18 14.73
N GLU A 148 -15.01 0.63 13.97
CA GLU A 148 -14.92 0.72 12.50
C GLU A 148 -13.93 1.80 12.06
N LEU A 149 -13.97 2.97 12.69
CA LEU A 149 -13.03 4.07 12.42
C LEU A 149 -11.57 3.63 12.61
N SER A 150 -11.28 2.80 13.62
CA SER A 150 -9.91 2.28 13.86
C SER A 150 -9.33 1.47 12.69
N GLY A 151 -10.18 0.92 11.82
CA GLY A 151 -9.78 0.22 10.60
C GLY A 151 -9.39 1.13 9.43
N HIS A 152 -9.49 2.45 9.61
CA HIS A 152 -9.32 3.45 8.57
C HIS A 152 -8.26 4.50 8.94
N ILE A 153 -7.76 5.19 7.92
CA ILE A 153 -6.95 6.40 8.05
C ILE A 153 -7.52 7.51 7.17
N LEU A 154 -7.27 8.76 7.52
CA LEU A 154 -7.36 9.88 6.60
C LEU A 154 -5.98 10.16 6.01
N MET A 155 -5.93 10.37 4.71
CA MET A 155 -4.74 10.81 4.00
C MET A 155 -5.06 12.12 3.29
N GLN A 156 -4.21 13.12 3.43
CA GLN A 156 -4.29 14.34 2.64
C GLN A 156 -4.22 13.97 1.15
N LYS A 157 -5.16 14.49 0.37
CA LYS A 157 -5.25 14.24 -1.06
C LYS A 157 -4.08 14.93 -1.76
N VAL A 158 -3.39 14.20 -2.62
CA VAL A 158 -2.35 14.76 -3.48
C VAL A 158 -3.04 15.35 -4.71
N HIS A 159 -2.63 16.55 -5.09
CA HIS A 159 -3.08 17.25 -6.30
C HIS A 159 -1.94 17.20 -7.34
N PRO A 160 -1.82 16.10 -8.10
CA PRO A 160 -0.77 15.97 -9.10
C PRO A 160 -0.96 16.95 -10.26
N PHE A 161 0.14 17.22 -10.97
CA PHE A 161 0.09 17.95 -12.23
C PHE A 161 -0.76 17.20 -13.26
N SER A 162 -1.56 17.95 -14.01
CA SER A 162 -2.46 17.46 -15.03
C SER A 162 -1.88 17.79 -16.41
N ALA A 163 -1.83 16.82 -17.31
CA ALA A 163 -1.23 16.96 -18.62
C ALA A 163 -2.13 16.37 -19.72
N PRO A 164 -2.21 16.99 -20.91
CA PRO A 164 -2.91 16.39 -22.04
C PRO A 164 -2.20 15.11 -22.48
N ASN A 165 -2.96 14.04 -22.71
CA ASN A 165 -2.45 12.76 -23.18
C ASN A 165 -3.53 12.01 -23.99
N TYR A 166 -3.15 10.90 -24.63
CA TYR A 166 -4.04 10.00 -25.35
C TYR A 166 -4.14 8.66 -24.60
N MET A 167 -5.33 8.32 -24.14
CA MET A 167 -5.62 7.01 -23.55
C MET A 167 -6.15 6.07 -24.62
N VAL A 168 -5.53 4.90 -24.74
CA VAL A 168 -5.92 3.85 -25.69
C VAL A 168 -6.33 2.61 -24.91
N ARG A 169 -7.50 2.07 -25.23
CA ARG A 169 -8.03 0.82 -24.64
C ARG A 169 -8.53 -0.10 -25.74
N PRO A 170 -8.46 -1.44 -25.55
CA PRO A 170 -9.06 -2.38 -26.48
C PRO A 170 -10.56 -2.11 -26.62
N ASN A 171 -11.06 -2.12 -27.85
CA ASN A 171 -12.48 -1.94 -28.21
C ASN A 171 -13.07 -0.54 -27.95
N ASP A 172 -12.31 0.40 -27.40
CA ASP A 172 -12.70 1.80 -27.29
C ASP A 172 -12.00 2.63 -28.37
N GLY A 173 -12.59 3.77 -28.72
CA GLY A 173 -11.88 4.80 -29.48
C GLY A 173 -10.73 5.42 -28.67
N VAL A 174 -9.76 6.01 -29.37
CA VAL A 174 -8.69 6.79 -28.71
C VAL A 174 -9.33 7.97 -27.99
N GLN A 175 -9.04 8.11 -26.69
CA GLN A 175 -9.56 9.18 -25.85
C GLN A 175 -8.46 10.22 -25.60
N HIS A 176 -8.63 11.43 -26.15
CA HIS A 176 -7.78 12.56 -25.84
C HIS A 176 -8.34 13.35 -24.65
N GLY A 177 -7.48 13.71 -23.70
CA GLY A 177 -7.88 14.51 -22.55
C GLY A 177 -6.75 14.69 -21.54
N ASN A 178 -7.03 15.45 -20.49
CA ASN A 178 -6.09 15.62 -19.39
C ASN A 178 -6.02 14.35 -18.54
N VAL A 179 -4.80 13.97 -18.17
CA VAL A 179 -4.52 12.85 -17.28
C VAL A 179 -3.64 13.28 -16.11
N VAL A 180 -3.72 12.52 -15.03
CA VAL A 180 -2.79 12.59 -13.91
C VAL A 180 -2.04 11.27 -13.80
N THR A 181 -0.73 11.35 -13.59
CA THR A 181 0.17 10.19 -13.56
C THR A 181 0.61 9.87 -12.14
N GLU A 182 0.59 8.59 -11.79
CA GLU A 182 1.19 8.05 -10.57
C GLU A 182 2.44 7.24 -10.95
N LEU A 183 3.60 7.67 -10.47
CA LEU A 183 4.87 6.99 -10.68
C LEU A 183 5.18 6.08 -9.49
N SER A 184 5.52 4.84 -9.79
CA SER A 184 5.96 3.82 -8.83
C SER A 184 7.37 3.34 -9.15
N THR A 185 8.18 3.10 -8.13
CA THR A 185 9.52 2.52 -8.24
C THR A 185 9.54 1.10 -7.71
N PHE A 186 10.14 0.16 -8.43
CA PHE A 186 10.32 -1.20 -7.93
C PHE A 186 11.60 -1.31 -7.11
N GLY A 187 11.50 -1.98 -5.95
CA GLY A 187 12.64 -2.29 -5.09
C GLY A 187 12.71 -3.79 -4.78
N THR A 188 13.93 -4.33 -4.74
CA THR A 188 14.23 -5.72 -4.37
C THR A 188 15.09 -5.73 -3.11
N LEU A 189 14.66 -6.49 -2.10
CA LEU A 189 15.38 -6.67 -0.84
C LEU A 189 15.46 -8.16 -0.51
N LEU A 190 16.68 -8.67 -0.35
CA LEU A 190 16.96 -10.00 0.18
C LEU A 190 17.89 -9.87 1.38
N GLY A 191 17.51 -10.50 2.47
CA GLY A 191 18.31 -10.48 3.69
C GLY A 191 17.96 -11.64 4.61
N HIS A 192 18.77 -11.80 5.64
CA HIS A 192 18.61 -12.85 6.63
C HIS A 192 17.97 -12.29 7.89
N VAL A 193 16.73 -12.68 8.18
CA VAL A 193 15.92 -12.08 9.26
C VAL A 193 16.58 -12.18 10.65
N LYS A 194 17.28 -13.29 10.97
CA LYS A 194 17.92 -13.46 12.30
C LYS A 194 19.17 -12.60 12.49
N THR A 195 20.12 -12.67 11.55
CA THR A 195 21.38 -11.91 11.60
C THR A 195 21.22 -10.46 11.16
N LYS A 196 20.07 -10.11 10.56
CA LYS A 196 19.77 -8.82 9.93
C LYS A 196 20.70 -8.45 8.77
N ALA A 197 21.46 -9.41 8.26
CA ALA A 197 22.35 -9.18 7.12
C ALA A 197 21.52 -8.88 5.86
N VAL A 198 21.81 -7.76 5.21
CA VAL A 198 21.28 -7.42 3.89
C VAL A 198 22.20 -8.03 2.84
N LEU A 199 21.67 -8.95 2.03
CA LEU A 199 22.42 -9.64 0.97
C LEU A 199 22.24 -8.95 -0.38
N HIS A 200 21.08 -8.33 -0.59
CA HIS A 200 20.77 -7.56 -1.78
C HIS A 200 19.75 -6.48 -1.43
N ASN A 201 19.99 -5.25 -1.88
CA ASN A 201 19.06 -4.14 -1.79
C ASN A 201 19.27 -3.26 -3.03
N ALA A 202 18.30 -3.25 -3.94
CA ALA A 202 18.38 -2.47 -5.17
C ALA A 202 17.03 -1.88 -5.55
N GLN A 203 17.05 -0.69 -6.14
CA GLN A 203 15.92 -0.15 -6.90
C GLN A 203 16.17 -0.46 -8.37
N GLN A 204 15.24 -1.17 -9.02
CA GLN A 204 15.38 -1.59 -10.42
C GLN A 204 14.06 -1.44 -11.16
N GLY A 205 13.99 -0.48 -12.07
CA GLY A 205 12.81 -0.23 -12.88
C GLY A 205 11.74 0.61 -12.18
N HIS A 206 10.72 0.93 -12.96
CA HIS A 206 9.60 1.79 -12.58
C HIS A 206 8.32 1.31 -13.27
N TYR A 207 7.20 1.83 -12.80
CA TYR A 207 5.89 1.67 -13.41
C TYR A 207 5.15 2.99 -13.29
N ALA A 208 4.66 3.52 -14.40
CA ALA A 208 3.77 4.66 -14.37
C ALA A 208 2.37 4.22 -14.82
N ARG A 209 1.37 4.86 -14.21
CA ARG A 209 -0.02 4.69 -14.61
C ARG A 209 -0.67 6.07 -14.67
N SER A 210 -1.48 6.26 -15.69
CA SER A 210 -2.23 7.50 -15.90
C SER A 210 -3.71 7.23 -15.86
N LYS A 211 -4.46 8.17 -15.31
CA LYS A 211 -5.93 8.14 -15.26
C LYS A 211 -6.48 9.49 -15.71
N PRO A 212 -7.73 9.57 -16.21
CA PRO A 212 -8.36 10.84 -16.52
C PRO A 212 -8.29 11.79 -15.31
N GLU A 213 -8.10 13.07 -15.59
CA GLU A 213 -8.27 14.12 -14.58
C GLU A 213 -9.65 14.01 -13.91
N GLY A 214 -9.69 14.16 -12.58
CA GLY A 214 -10.92 14.01 -11.80
C GLY A 214 -11.32 12.57 -11.44
N ALA A 215 -10.75 11.55 -12.08
CA ALA A 215 -11.02 10.16 -11.70
C ALA A 215 -10.48 9.87 -10.28
N THR A 216 -11.29 9.24 -9.44
CA THR A 216 -10.90 8.87 -8.06
C THR A 216 -9.99 7.64 -8.05
N GLU A 217 -10.39 6.57 -8.73
CA GLU A 217 -9.64 5.32 -8.86
C GLU A 217 -8.83 5.25 -10.17
N GLY A 218 -7.64 4.65 -10.13
CA GLY A 218 -6.70 4.58 -11.26
C GLY A 218 -6.16 3.18 -11.55
N GLY A 219 -6.84 2.13 -11.08
CA GLY A 219 -6.41 0.75 -11.32
C GLY A 219 -6.49 0.40 -12.80
N VAL A 220 -5.39 -0.08 -13.39
CA VAL A 220 -5.36 -0.48 -14.81
C VAL A 220 -6.26 -1.68 -15.06
N TYR A 221 -6.13 -2.74 -14.26
CA TYR A 221 -6.99 -3.94 -14.37
C TYR A 221 -8.47 -3.67 -14.07
N GLY A 222 -8.76 -2.63 -13.28
CA GLY A 222 -10.13 -2.20 -12.99
C GLY A 222 -10.71 -1.25 -14.05
N GLY A 223 -9.97 -0.94 -15.12
CA GLY A 223 -10.40 -0.03 -16.19
C GLY A 223 -10.28 1.46 -15.88
N GLY A 224 -9.92 1.85 -14.65
CA GLY A 224 -9.84 3.26 -14.24
C GLY A 224 -8.62 4.02 -14.78
N GLY A 225 -7.55 3.31 -15.16
CA GLY A 225 -6.32 3.91 -15.69
C GLY A 225 -5.71 3.12 -16.84
N VAL A 226 -4.63 3.65 -17.42
CA VAL A 226 -3.78 3.01 -18.44
C VAL A 226 -2.34 2.97 -17.96
N VAL A 227 -1.53 2.07 -18.53
CA VAL A 227 -0.08 2.05 -18.31
C VAL A 227 0.54 3.25 -19.01
N ASP A 228 1.58 3.83 -18.42
CA ASP A 228 2.28 4.99 -18.95
C ASP A 228 3.80 4.85 -18.75
N SER A 229 4.57 5.79 -19.29
CA SER A 229 6.02 5.93 -19.08
C SER A 229 6.38 7.39 -18.78
N PRO A 230 7.29 7.66 -17.83
CA PRO A 230 7.70 9.01 -17.52
C PRO A 230 8.55 9.60 -18.67
N PHE A 231 8.26 10.84 -19.05
CA PHE A 231 9.14 11.68 -19.84
C PHE A 231 9.91 12.62 -18.91
N LEU A 232 11.24 12.52 -18.90
CA LEU A 232 12.10 13.36 -18.06
C LEU A 232 12.33 14.71 -18.74
N PHE A 233 12.15 15.81 -18.00
CA PHE A 233 12.28 17.18 -18.46
C PHE A 233 13.10 18.03 -17.47
#